data_AF-A0A962Z5R7-F1
#
_entry.id   AF-A0A962Z5R7-F1
#
_cell.length_a   1.000
_cell.length_b   1.000
_cell.length_c   1.000
_cell.angle_alpha   90.00
_cell.angle_beta   90.00
_cell.angle_gamma   90.00
#
_symmetry.space_group_name_H-M   'P 1'
#
loop_
_entity.id
_entity.type
_entity.pdbx_description
1 polymer ?
#
loop_
_entity_poly.entity_id
_entity_poly.type
_entity_poly.pdbx_seq_one_letter_code
_entity_poly.pdbx_strand_id
1 'polypeptide(L)' 'MKKETAIKIINLISKSDAIFNQMSEVSLEIEDEIERVSIREGVGKSVGFLYTDVIIPILREYPDLDPDKESG' A
#
# COMPACT_ATOMS: atom_id res chain seq x y z
N MET A 1 -12.78 15.81 1.80
CA MET A 1 -11.58 16.21 2.58
C MET A 1 -10.99 17.50 1.99
N LYS A 2 -9.89 18.10 2.49
CA LYS A 2 -9.14 19.13 1.71
C LYS A 2 -8.09 18.42 0.84
N LYS A 3 -7.88 18.89 -0.40
CA LYS A 3 -6.89 18.29 -1.33
C LYS A 3 -5.48 18.21 -0.76
N GLU A 4 -5.03 19.21 -0.01
CA GLU A 4 -3.72 19.19 0.64
C GLU A 4 -3.59 18.02 1.66
N THR A 5 -4.67 17.71 2.37
CA THR A 5 -4.72 16.56 3.29
C THR A 5 -4.70 15.24 2.52
N ALA A 6 -5.42 15.15 1.39
CA ALA A 6 -5.38 13.99 0.50
C ALA A 6 -3.95 13.69 0.01
N ILE A 7 -3.24 14.73 -0.47
CA ILE A 7 -1.85 14.63 -0.93
C ILE A 7 -0.94 14.12 0.20
N LYS A 8 -1.10 14.65 1.43
CA LYS A 8 -0.31 14.20 2.58
C LYS A 8 -0.55 12.72 2.90
N ILE A 9 -1.80 12.25 2.83
CA ILE A 9 -2.14 10.86 3.10
C ILE A 9 -1.53 9.94 2.03
N ILE A 10 -1.74 10.25 0.74
CA ILE A 10 -1.16 9.47 -0.37
C ILE A 10 0.36 9.38 -0.20
N ASN A 11 1.03 10.52 0.00
CA ASN A 11 2.49 10.56 0.16
C ASN A 11 3.00 9.75 1.36
N LEU A 12 2.24 9.68 2.46
CA LEU A 12 2.61 8.87 3.61
C LEU A 12 2.46 7.37 3.31
N ILE A 13 1.40 6.99 2.60
CA ILE A 13 1.15 5.60 2.20
C ILE A 13 2.20 5.16 1.16
N SER A 14 2.49 5.96 0.14
CA SER A 14 3.51 5.60 -0.87
C SER A 14 4.91 5.41 -0.28
N LYS A 15 5.23 6.11 0.83
CA LYS A 15 6.50 5.87 1.56
C LYS A 15 6.56 4.52 2.25
N SER A 16 5.41 3.90 2.52
CA SER A 16 5.33 2.57 3.14
C SER A 16 5.53 1.42 2.16
N ASP A 17 5.48 1.67 0.84
CA ASP A 17 5.68 0.63 -0.19
C ASP A 17 7.03 -0.08 -0.02
N ALA A 18 8.10 0.68 0.22
CA ALA A 18 9.42 0.12 0.48
C ALA A 18 9.44 -0.78 1.73
N ILE A 19 8.67 -0.43 2.76
CA ILE A 19 8.56 -1.21 4.00
C ILE A 19 7.82 -2.51 3.74
N PHE A 20 6.69 -2.49 3.02
CA PHE A 20 5.94 -3.70 2.70
C PHE A 20 6.71 -4.65 1.78
N ASN A 21 7.50 -4.11 0.85
CA ASN A 21 8.41 -4.90 0.02
C ASN A 21 9.49 -5.56 0.89
N GLN A 22 10.14 -4.82 1.78
CA GLN A 22 11.12 -5.38 2.71
C GLN A 22 10.51 -6.45 3.63
N MET A 23 9.29 -6.25 4.14
CA MET A 23 8.59 -7.26 4.94
C MET A 23 8.32 -8.53 4.11
N SER A 24 7.95 -8.38 2.84
CA SER A 24 7.75 -9.50 1.93
C SER A 24 9.05 -10.24 1.66
N GLU A 25 10.17 -9.54 1.48
CA GLU A 25 11.50 -10.12 1.29
C GLU A 25 11.98 -10.86 2.54
N VAL A 26 11.94 -10.23 3.71
CA VAL A 26 12.34 -10.83 4.99
C VAL A 26 11.48 -12.05 5.33
N SER A 27 10.20 -12.08 4.93
CA SER A 27 9.36 -13.26 5.13
C SER A 27 9.89 -14.52 4.43
N LEU A 28 10.74 -14.38 3.40
CA LEU A 28 11.36 -15.52 2.72
C LEU A 28 12.41 -16.24 3.58
N GLU A 29 12.91 -15.58 4.61
CA GLU A 29 13.86 -16.16 5.58
C GLU A 29 13.16 -17.09 6.59
N ILE A 30 11.82 -17.10 6.63
CA ILE A 30 11.04 -17.99 7.51
C ILE A 30 11.06 -19.41 6.92
N GLU A 31 11.63 -20.36 7.68
CA GLU A 31 11.74 -21.77 7.28
C GLU A 31 10.38 -22.48 7.23
N ASP A 32 9.56 -22.28 8.28
CA ASP A 32 8.21 -22.86 8.36
C ASP A 32 7.30 -22.26 7.28
N GLU A 33 6.80 -23.12 6.39
CA GLU A 33 6.00 -22.68 5.27
C GLU A 33 4.64 -22.09 5.70
N ILE A 34 4.02 -22.64 6.74
CA ILE A 34 2.72 -22.18 7.23
C ILE A 34 2.87 -20.78 7.83
N GLU A 35 3.90 -20.57 8.64
CA GLU A 35 4.23 -19.26 9.21
C GLU A 35 4.57 -18.24 8.12
N ARG A 36 5.41 -18.62 7.15
CA ARG A 36 5.78 -17.76 6.01
C ARG A 36 4.54 -17.31 5.23
N VAL A 37 3.65 -18.24 4.90
CA VAL A 37 2.40 -17.94 4.18
C VAL A 37 1.52 -17.00 5.01
N SER A 38 1.36 -17.28 6.30
CA SER A 38 0.56 -16.44 7.21
C SER A 38 1.04 -14.99 7.27
N ILE A 39 2.36 -14.78 7.40
CA ILE A 39 2.96 -13.44 7.40
C ILE A 39 2.76 -12.74 6.06
N ARG A 40 3.01 -13.42 4.94
CA ARG A 40 2.82 -12.84 3.60
C ARG A 40 1.37 -12.45 3.34
N GLU A 41 0.42 -13.26 3.77
CA GLU A 41 -1.00 -12.90 3.70
C GLU A 41 -1.32 -11.66 4.55
N GLY A 42 -0.75 -11.54 5.75
CA GLY A 42 -0.93 -10.37 6.61
C GLY A 42 -0.39 -9.08 5.97
N VAL A 43 0.78 -9.15 5.35
CA VAL A 43 1.38 -8.04 4.57
C VAL A 43 0.47 -7.69 3.39
N GLY A 44 0.06 -8.67 2.59
CA GLY A 44 -0.81 -8.46 1.44
C GLY A 44 -2.17 -7.86 1.79
N LYS A 45 -2.80 -8.31 2.89
CA LYS A 45 -4.05 -7.75 3.41
C LYS A 45 -3.88 -6.29 3.84
N SER A 46 -2.75 -5.96 4.45
CA SER A 46 -2.44 -4.58 4.89
C SER A 46 -2.24 -3.63 3.71
N VAL A 47 -1.47 -4.04 2.71
CA VAL A 47 -1.29 -3.30 1.45
C VAL A 47 -2.64 -3.13 0.74
N GLY A 48 -3.41 -4.21 0.63
CA GLY A 48 -4.74 -4.21 0.03
C GLY A 48 -5.68 -3.20 0.69
N PHE A 49 -5.79 -3.24 2.03
CA PHE A 49 -6.61 -2.30 2.80
C PHE A 49 -6.22 -0.84 2.56
N LEU A 50 -4.92 -0.52 2.62
CA LEU A 50 -4.45 0.85 2.36
C LEU A 50 -4.82 1.31 0.96
N TYR A 51 -4.70 0.46 -0.04
CA TYR A 51 -5.04 0.82 -1.41
C TYR A 51 -6.56 0.94 -1.62
N THR A 52 -7.32 -0.08 -1.24
CA THR A 52 -8.76 -0.15 -1.55
C THR A 52 -9.61 0.77 -0.70
N ASP A 53 -9.27 0.91 0.57
CA ASP A 53 -10.15 1.56 1.55
C ASP A 53 -9.66 2.96 1.92
N VAL A 54 -8.40 3.30 1.58
CA VAL A 54 -7.85 4.64 1.81
C VAL A 54 -7.51 5.35 0.50
N ILE A 55 -6.66 4.79 -0.35
CA ILE A 55 -6.20 5.46 -1.58
C ILE A 55 -7.33 5.61 -2.61
N ILE A 56 -8.05 4.54 -2.96
CA ILE A 56 -9.10 4.58 -3.99
C ILE A 56 -10.19 5.63 -3.68
N PRO A 57 -10.73 5.74 -2.45
CA PRO A 57 -11.67 6.81 -2.12
C PRO A 57 -11.11 8.22 -2.31
N ILE A 58 -9.83 8.42 -2.00
CA ILE A 58 -9.15 9.69 -2.22
C ILE A 58 -9.02 9.99 -3.72
N LEU A 59 -8.60 9.01 -4.52
CA LEU A 59 -8.47 9.16 -5.97
C LEU A 59 -9.82 9.37 -6.67
N ARG A 60 -10.92 8.81 -6.14
CA ARG A 60 -12.27 9.10 -6.61
C ARG A 60 -12.68 10.55 -6.36
N GLU A 61 -12.27 11.14 -5.23
CA GLU A 61 -12.52 12.55 -4.90
C GLU A 61 -11.58 13.50 -5.66
N TYR A 62 -10.31 13.09 -5.88
CA TYR A 62 -9.27 13.85 -6.55
C TYR A 62 -8.56 13.03 -7.64
N PRO A 63 -9.19 12.86 -8.83
CA PRO A 63 -8.70 11.96 -9.87
C PRO A 63 -7.37 12.38 -10.51
N ASP A 64 -6.91 13.61 -10.26
CA ASP A 64 -5.64 14.15 -10.73
C ASP A 64 -4.46 13.81 -9.81
N LEU A 65 -4.71 13.15 -8.67
CA LEU A 65 -3.67 12.64 -7.77
C LEU A 65 -3.27 11.18 -8.10
N ASP A 66 -3.84 10.60 -9.15
CA ASP A 66 -3.64 9.21 -9.55
C ASP A 66 -2.25 9.05 -10.22
N PRO A 67 -1.28 8.37 -9.58
CA PRO A 67 0.07 8.24 -10.11
C PRO A 67 0.11 7.39 -11.40
N ASP A 68 -0.88 6.52 -11.62
CA ASP A 68 -0.95 5.68 -12.82
C ASP A 68 -1.40 6.45 -14.06
N LYS A 69 -1.96 7.66 -13.89
CA LYS A 69 -2.38 8.52 -15.02
C LYS A 69 -1.24 9.27 -15.69
N GLU A 70 -0.08 9.42 -15.05
CA GLU A 70 1.08 10.07 -15.67
C GLU A 70 1.91 9.11 -16.55
N SER A 71 1.63 7.80 -16.49
CA SER A 71 2.39 6.75 -17.21
C SER A 71 1.67 6.19 -18.45
N GLY A 72 0.61 6.85 -18.94
CA GLY A 72 -0.22 6.43 -20.08
C GLY A 72 -0.14 7.34 -21.29
#